data_AF-A0A3R9S156-F1
#
_entry.id   AF-A0A3R9S156-F1
#
_cell.length_a   1.000
_cell.length_b   1.000
_cell.length_c   1.000
_cell.angle_alpha   90.00
_cell.angle_beta   90.00
_cell.angle_gamma   90.00
#
_symmetry.space_group_name_H-M   'P 1'
#
loop_
_entity.id
_entity.type
_entity.pdbx_description
1 polymer ?
#
loop_
_entity_poly.entity_id
_entity_poly.type
_entity_poly.pdbx_seq_one_letter_code
_entity_poly.pdbx_strand_id
1 'polypeptide(L)'
;AVKPMNCPCHVQVFNQGLKSYRDLPIRLAEFGSCHRNEPSGSLHGIMRVRGFTQDDAHIFCTKEQIGKEVADFIKLTLDVYKDFGFEEVQMKLSTRPEKRVGDDALWDLAEKSLADALDAAGLEWELQPGEGAFYGPKIEFSLKDCLGRVWQCGTIQCDFNLPVRLDASYVTEENERDQPVMLHRAILGSFERFIGILIEHYAGFMPPWLSPVQACV
;
A
#
# COMPACT_ATOMS: atom_id res chain seq x y z
N ALA A 1 -22.29 -8.20 1.76
CA ALA A 1 -21.88 -7.54 0.49
C ALA A 1 -20.60 -8.22 0.00
N VAL A 2 -20.34 -8.23 -1.30
CA VAL A 2 -19.03 -8.66 -1.83
C VAL A 2 -17.96 -7.65 -1.39
N LYS A 3 -16.78 -8.11 -0.97
CA LYS A 3 -15.75 -7.23 -0.41
C LYS A 3 -15.17 -6.29 -1.47
N PRO A 4 -15.08 -4.97 -1.20
CA PRO A 4 -14.40 -4.01 -2.08
C PRO A 4 -12.93 -3.75 -1.70
N MET A 5 -12.48 -4.34 -0.59
CA MET A 5 -11.14 -4.25 0.02
C MET A 5 -10.95 -5.39 1.03
N ASN A 6 -9.71 -5.77 1.34
CA ASN A 6 -9.41 -6.88 2.26
C ASN A 6 -9.25 -6.44 3.73
N CYS A 7 -9.01 -5.15 3.99
CA CYS A 7 -8.62 -4.62 5.30
C CYS A 7 -9.51 -5.10 6.46
N PRO A 8 -10.86 -5.01 6.38
CA PRO A 8 -11.72 -5.48 7.47
C PRO A 8 -11.54 -6.96 7.79
N CYS A 9 -11.31 -7.80 6.77
CA CYS A 9 -11.07 -9.23 6.95
C CYS A 9 -9.74 -9.49 7.68
N HIS A 10 -8.68 -8.73 7.35
CA HIS A 10 -7.37 -8.86 8.00
C HIS A 10 -7.43 -8.41 9.46
N VAL A 11 -8.26 -7.41 9.79
CA VAL A 11 -8.52 -7.07 11.19
C VAL A 11 -9.23 -8.22 11.92
N GLN A 12 -10.20 -8.90 11.29
CA GLN A 12 -10.83 -10.06 11.93
C GLN A 12 -9.84 -11.20 12.17
N VAL A 13 -8.86 -11.39 11.29
CA VAL A 13 -7.76 -12.35 11.48
C VAL A 13 -6.87 -11.92 12.63
N PHE A 14 -6.50 -10.64 12.71
CA PHE A 14 -5.72 -10.10 13.83
C PHE A 14 -6.42 -10.31 15.18
N ASN A 15 -7.74 -10.12 15.22
CA ASN A 15 -8.58 -10.31 16.41
C ASN A 15 -8.70 -11.78 16.86
N GLN A 16 -8.26 -12.75 16.05
CA GLN A 16 -8.23 -14.14 16.48
C GLN A 16 -7.09 -14.39 17.46
N GLY A 17 -7.43 -14.54 18.74
CA GLY A 17 -6.48 -14.78 19.83
C GLY A 17 -5.83 -13.50 20.35
N LEU A 18 -5.20 -13.60 21.52
CA LEU A 18 -4.50 -12.48 22.15
C LEU A 18 -3.20 -12.14 21.40
N LYS A 19 -2.84 -10.86 21.36
CA LYS A 19 -1.60 -10.35 20.77
C LYS A 19 -0.80 -9.63 21.84
N SER A 20 0.49 -9.91 21.94
CA SER A 20 1.44 -9.17 22.76
C SER A 20 2.16 -8.14 21.88
N TYR A 21 2.66 -7.06 22.48
CA TYR A 21 3.58 -6.13 21.83
C TYR A 21 4.80 -6.84 21.22
N ARG A 22 5.20 -8.00 21.78
CA ARG A 22 6.30 -8.85 21.26
C ARG A 22 5.98 -9.56 19.95
N ASP A 23 4.69 -9.75 19.67
CA ASP A 23 4.25 -10.36 18.41
C ASP A 23 4.25 -9.34 17.26
N LEU A 24 4.23 -8.04 17.59
CA LEU A 24 4.24 -6.96 16.61
C LEU A 24 5.67 -6.71 16.10
N PRO A 25 5.86 -6.50 14.78
CA PRO A 25 4.82 -6.28 13.78
C PRO A 25 4.25 -7.58 13.18
N ILE A 26 2.92 -7.65 13.04
CA ILE A 26 2.21 -8.74 12.35
C ILE A 26 1.88 -8.29 10.93
N ARG A 27 2.32 -9.07 9.93
CA ARG A 27 2.13 -8.77 8.51
C ARG A 27 1.23 -9.81 7.87
N LEU A 28 0.07 -9.40 7.38
CA LEU A 28 -0.88 -10.26 6.67
C LEU A 28 -0.90 -9.85 5.20
N ALA A 29 -0.63 -10.79 4.30
CA ALA A 29 -0.67 -10.55 2.86
C ALA A 29 -1.73 -11.45 2.21
N GLU A 30 -2.47 -10.91 1.25
CA GLU A 30 -3.51 -11.64 0.53
C GLU A 30 -3.62 -11.13 -0.92
N PHE A 31 -3.57 -12.05 -1.88
CA PHE A 31 -4.04 -11.80 -3.23
C PHE A 31 -5.56 -11.88 -3.29
N GLY A 32 -6.21 -10.93 -2.62
CA GLY A 32 -7.64 -10.96 -2.34
C GLY A 32 -8.48 -10.41 -3.50
N SER A 33 -9.36 -11.24 -4.05
CA SER A 33 -10.32 -10.82 -5.07
C SER A 33 -11.34 -9.84 -4.48
N CYS A 34 -11.35 -8.63 -5.02
CA CYS A 34 -12.22 -7.53 -4.60
C CYS A 34 -13.15 -7.10 -5.74
N HIS A 35 -14.30 -6.57 -5.39
CA HIS A 35 -15.27 -6.06 -6.34
C HIS A 35 -15.74 -4.65 -5.98
N ARG A 36 -15.70 -3.73 -6.96
CA ARG A 36 -16.26 -2.38 -6.87
C ARG A 36 -17.28 -2.18 -7.98
N ASN A 37 -18.42 -1.60 -7.65
CA ASN A 37 -19.48 -1.33 -8.63
C ASN A 37 -19.18 -0.05 -9.41
N GLU A 38 -18.12 -0.07 -10.21
CA GLU A 38 -17.72 1.05 -11.06
C GLU A 38 -18.79 1.32 -12.14
N PRO A 39 -19.05 2.60 -12.48
CA PRO A 39 -19.92 2.97 -13.59
C PRO A 39 -19.45 2.31 -14.88
N SER A 40 -20.37 1.73 -15.65
CA SER A 40 -20.03 0.98 -16.87
C SER A 40 -19.25 1.81 -17.90
N GLY A 41 -19.54 3.12 -18.00
CA GLY A 41 -18.82 4.03 -18.90
C GLY A 41 -17.38 4.36 -18.49
N SER A 42 -16.95 3.96 -17.29
CA SER A 42 -15.56 4.16 -16.81
C SER A 42 -14.65 2.95 -17.03
N LEU A 43 -15.22 1.80 -17.43
CA LEU A 43 -14.45 0.56 -17.60
C LEU A 43 -13.55 0.65 -18.83
N HIS A 44 -12.33 0.13 -18.72
CA HIS A 44 -11.35 0.19 -19.80
C HIS A 44 -10.38 -0.99 -19.75
N GLY A 45 -10.53 -1.92 -20.72
CA GLY A 45 -9.67 -3.10 -20.85
C GLY A 45 -9.43 -3.81 -19.51
N ILE A 46 -8.17 -4.03 -19.18
CA ILE A 46 -7.72 -4.53 -17.87
C ILE A 46 -7.22 -3.42 -16.93
N MET A 47 -7.21 -2.17 -17.41
CA MET A 47 -6.72 -1.00 -16.65
C MET A 47 -7.76 -0.51 -15.63
N ARG A 48 -9.05 -0.67 -15.92
CA ARG A 48 -10.15 -0.31 -15.02
C ARG A 48 -11.30 -1.31 -15.13
N VAL A 49 -11.43 -2.15 -14.10
CA VAL A 49 -12.32 -3.31 -14.04
C VAL A 49 -13.16 -3.29 -12.76
N ARG A 50 -14.28 -4.03 -12.75
CA ARG A 50 -15.12 -4.18 -11.55
C ARG A 50 -14.57 -5.20 -10.55
N GLY A 51 -14.04 -6.31 -11.05
CA GLY A 51 -13.38 -7.34 -10.26
C GLY A 51 -11.88 -7.25 -10.49
N PHE A 52 -11.11 -7.17 -9.40
CA PHE A 52 -9.66 -7.04 -9.46
C PHE A 52 -9.01 -7.76 -8.27
N THR A 53 -7.75 -8.10 -8.43
CA THR A 53 -6.93 -8.70 -7.36
C THR A 53 -5.72 -7.82 -7.12
N GLN A 54 -5.46 -7.49 -5.85
CA GLN A 54 -4.30 -6.68 -5.48
C GLN A 54 -3.26 -7.52 -4.74
N ASP A 55 -2.01 -7.10 -4.79
CA ASP A 55 -0.93 -7.58 -3.91
C ASP A 55 -1.01 -6.97 -2.51
N ASP A 56 -2.24 -7.00 -1.98
CA ASP A 56 -2.66 -6.28 -0.78
C ASP A 56 -2.10 -6.93 0.48
N ALA A 57 -1.73 -6.09 1.43
CA ALA A 57 -1.29 -6.53 2.73
C ALA A 57 -1.46 -5.45 3.80
N HIS A 58 -1.58 -5.93 5.03
CA HIS A 58 -1.79 -5.11 6.21
C HIS A 58 -0.72 -5.43 7.25
N ILE A 59 -0.04 -4.39 7.73
CA ILE A 59 0.95 -4.50 8.80
C ILE A 59 0.34 -3.90 10.06
N PHE A 60 0.18 -4.71 11.09
CA PHE A 60 -0.19 -4.27 12.43
C PHE A 60 1.09 -4.07 13.23
N CYS A 61 1.35 -2.84 13.68
CA CYS A 61 2.59 -2.49 14.37
C CYS A 61 2.33 -1.47 15.49
N THR A 62 3.32 -1.29 16.37
CA THR A 62 3.28 -0.18 17.34
C THR A 62 3.60 1.14 16.65
N LYS A 63 3.31 2.26 17.32
CA LYS A 63 3.58 3.61 16.81
C LYS A 63 5.07 3.84 16.52
N GLU A 64 5.94 3.26 17.34
CA GLU A 64 7.39 3.35 17.25
C GLU A 64 7.95 2.53 16.07
N GLN A 65 7.20 1.53 15.61
CA GLN A 65 7.60 0.63 14.52
C GLN A 65 7.26 1.18 13.12
N ILE A 66 6.41 2.21 13.02
CA ILE A 66 5.95 2.77 11.72
C ILE A 66 7.13 3.11 10.80
N GLY A 67 8.08 3.90 11.28
CA GLY A 67 9.19 4.38 10.45
C GLY A 67 10.01 3.23 9.85
N LYS A 68 10.29 2.19 10.65
CA LYS A 68 11.02 1.00 10.19
C LYS A 68 10.23 0.22 9.14
N GLU A 69 8.94 -0.07 9.41
CA GLU A 69 8.10 -0.84 8.48
C GLU A 69 7.90 -0.12 7.15
N VAL A 70 7.78 1.21 7.17
CA VAL A 70 7.68 2.03 5.96
C VAL A 70 9.00 2.02 5.19
N ALA A 71 10.15 2.18 5.87
CA ALA A 71 11.46 2.13 5.22
C ALA A 71 11.74 0.77 4.56
N ASP A 72 11.47 -0.33 5.28
CA ASP A 72 11.60 -1.69 4.75
C ASP A 72 10.68 -1.92 3.55
N PHE A 73 9.45 -1.35 3.58
CA PHE A 73 8.51 -1.42 2.46
C PHE A 73 8.95 -0.60 1.24
N ILE A 74 9.47 0.62 1.43
CA ILE A 74 10.01 1.44 0.34
C ILE A 74 11.13 0.68 -0.37
N LYS A 75 12.07 0.11 0.38
CA LYS A 75 13.17 -0.69 -0.20
C LYS A 75 12.66 -1.85 -1.03
N LEU A 76 11.75 -2.66 -0.46
CA LEU A 76 11.14 -3.79 -1.18
C LEU A 76 10.43 -3.32 -2.46
N THR A 77 9.70 -2.21 -2.40
CA THR A 77 8.96 -1.66 -3.53
C THR A 77 9.89 -1.24 -4.67
N LEU A 78 10.98 -0.55 -4.35
CA LEU A 78 11.99 -0.15 -5.34
C LEU A 78 12.70 -1.36 -5.96
N ASP A 79 13.04 -2.38 -5.15
CA ASP A 79 13.66 -3.61 -5.64
C ASP A 79 12.72 -4.34 -6.62
N VAL A 80 11.43 -4.47 -6.29
CA VAL A 80 10.43 -5.10 -7.18
C VAL A 80 10.27 -4.31 -8.48
N TYR A 81 10.17 -2.98 -8.42
CA TYR A 81 10.05 -2.16 -9.63
C TYR A 81 11.27 -2.27 -10.54
N LYS A 82 12.46 -2.34 -9.96
CA LYS A 82 13.70 -2.57 -10.69
C LYS A 82 13.69 -3.92 -11.42
N ASP A 83 13.19 -4.99 -10.79
CA ASP A 83 13.05 -6.30 -11.43
C ASP A 83 12.11 -6.27 -12.65
N PHE A 84 11.09 -5.40 -12.63
CA PHE A 84 10.19 -5.14 -13.76
C PHE A 84 10.73 -4.10 -14.76
N GLY A 85 11.96 -3.62 -14.61
CA GLY A 85 12.60 -2.68 -15.54
C GLY A 85 12.21 -1.21 -15.36
N PHE A 86 11.60 -0.84 -14.23
CA PHE A 86 11.31 0.56 -13.92
C PHE A 86 12.42 1.17 -13.05
N GLU A 87 13.24 2.03 -13.66
CA GLU A 87 14.35 2.71 -12.96
C GLU A 87 13.95 4.10 -12.42
N GLU A 88 13.00 4.78 -13.08
CA GLU A 88 12.50 6.10 -12.68
C GLU A 88 11.20 5.95 -11.86
N VAL A 89 11.32 5.89 -10.53
CA VAL A 89 10.19 5.85 -9.60
C VAL A 89 10.00 7.21 -8.95
N GLN A 90 8.81 7.79 -9.11
CA GLN A 90 8.42 9.02 -8.42
C GLN A 90 7.70 8.69 -7.12
N MET A 91 8.20 9.21 -6.00
CA MET A 91 7.56 9.06 -4.70
C MET A 91 6.87 10.35 -4.29
N LYS A 92 5.66 10.24 -3.74
CA LYS A 92 4.91 11.39 -3.24
C LYS A 92 4.38 11.13 -1.83
N LEU A 93 4.48 12.12 -0.96
CA LEU A 93 3.93 12.10 0.39
C LEU A 93 2.66 12.94 0.43
N SER A 94 1.51 12.29 0.58
CA SER A 94 0.23 12.97 0.75
C SER A 94 -0.11 13.14 2.23
N THR A 95 -0.21 14.40 2.68
CA THR A 95 -0.42 14.75 4.10
C THR A 95 -1.87 15.07 4.42
N ARG A 96 -2.16 15.35 5.70
CA ARG A 96 -3.52 15.48 6.24
C ARG A 96 -4.45 16.38 5.43
N PRO A 97 -5.65 15.90 5.05
CA PRO A 97 -6.69 16.73 4.44
C PRO A 97 -7.38 17.62 5.49
N GLU A 98 -8.16 18.60 5.04
CA GLU A 98 -9.00 19.44 5.93
C GLU A 98 -9.98 18.60 6.76
N LYS A 99 -10.59 17.58 6.13
CA LYS A 99 -11.54 16.65 6.78
C LYS A 99 -10.83 15.37 7.16
N ARG A 100 -10.50 15.22 8.44
CA ARG A 100 -9.75 14.07 8.97
C ARG A 100 -10.30 13.56 10.29
N VAL A 101 -9.95 12.33 10.60
CA VAL A 101 -10.22 11.68 11.89
C VAL A 101 -8.90 11.44 12.64
N GLY A 102 -9.00 11.29 13.96
CA GLY A 102 -7.85 11.09 14.84
C GLY A 102 -7.18 12.40 15.29
N ASP A 103 -6.33 12.28 16.31
CA ASP A 103 -5.68 13.41 16.96
C ASP A 103 -4.51 13.99 16.14
N ASP A 104 -4.28 15.29 16.28
CA ASP A 104 -3.19 16.00 15.60
C ASP A 104 -1.82 15.41 15.90
N ALA A 105 -1.60 15.00 17.15
CA ALA A 105 -0.35 14.36 17.55
C ALA A 105 -0.08 13.03 16.83
N LEU A 106 -1.12 12.25 16.52
CA LEU A 106 -0.97 11.02 15.74
C LEU A 106 -0.64 11.32 14.29
N TRP A 107 -1.27 12.35 13.72
CA TRP A 107 -0.97 12.82 12.38
C TRP A 107 0.47 13.37 12.27
N ASP A 108 0.91 14.16 13.25
CA ASP A 108 2.28 14.67 13.30
C ASP A 108 3.30 13.52 13.33
N LEU A 109 3.05 12.51 14.16
CA LEU A 109 3.88 11.32 14.24
C LEU A 109 3.91 10.56 12.92
N ALA A 110 2.74 10.35 12.29
CA ALA A 110 2.61 9.58 11.05
C ALA A 110 3.30 10.28 9.88
N GLU A 111 3.03 11.57 9.68
CA GLU A 111 3.62 12.36 8.62
C GLU A 111 5.14 12.44 8.78
N LYS A 112 5.62 12.64 10.01
CA LYS A 112 7.05 12.64 10.30
C LYS A 112 7.67 11.27 10.01
N SER A 113 7.04 10.18 10.47
CA SER A 113 7.57 8.83 10.25
C SER A 113 7.66 8.47 8.77
N LEU A 114 6.69 8.90 7.96
CA LEU A 114 6.70 8.70 6.51
C LEU A 114 7.76 9.57 5.83
N ALA A 115 7.90 10.83 6.22
CA ALA A 115 8.92 11.73 5.69
C ALA A 115 10.34 11.24 6.02
N ASP A 116 10.59 10.88 7.28
CA ASP A 116 11.89 10.34 7.73
C ASP A 116 12.24 9.05 6.97
N ALA A 117 11.24 8.18 6.68
CA ALA A 117 11.45 6.96 5.90
C ALA A 117 11.73 7.23 4.42
N LEU A 118 11.11 8.25 3.83
CA LEU A 118 11.41 8.71 2.46
C LEU A 118 12.82 9.31 2.37
N ASP A 119 13.20 10.16 3.33
CA ASP A 119 14.53 10.76 3.40
C ASP A 119 15.61 9.68 3.54
N ALA A 120 15.36 8.65 4.37
CA ALA A 120 16.25 7.52 4.53
C ALA A 120 16.38 6.64 3.27
N ALA A 121 15.38 6.64 2.38
CA ALA A 121 15.44 5.92 1.11
C ALA A 121 16.41 6.58 0.10
N GLY A 122 16.78 7.85 0.31
CA GLY A 122 17.79 8.56 -0.48
C GLY A 122 17.37 8.94 -1.89
N LEU A 123 16.05 8.95 -2.17
CA LEU A 123 15.46 9.37 -3.44
C LEU A 123 14.66 10.65 -3.22
N GLU A 124 14.59 11.50 -4.25
CA GLU A 124 13.74 12.70 -4.22
C GLU A 124 12.26 12.30 -4.16
N TRP A 125 11.51 13.05 -3.35
CA TRP A 125 10.07 12.86 -3.19
C TRP A 125 9.34 14.20 -3.18
N GLU A 126 8.08 14.18 -3.60
CA GLU A 126 7.21 15.37 -3.70
C GLU A 126 6.20 15.40 -2.55
N LEU A 127 6.07 16.55 -1.89
CA LEU A 127 5.00 16.76 -0.91
C LEU A 127 3.69 17.11 -1.61
N GLN A 128 2.59 16.47 -1.20
CA GLN A 128 1.24 16.75 -1.65
C GLN A 128 0.36 17.16 -0.45
N PRO A 129 0.34 18.46 -0.10
CA PRO A 129 -0.45 18.95 1.01
C PRO A 129 -1.94 18.69 0.82
N GLY A 130 -2.58 18.03 1.78
CA GLY A 130 -4.04 17.85 1.79
C GLY A 130 -4.57 16.68 0.97
N GLU A 131 -3.72 15.92 0.28
CA GLU A 131 -4.10 14.79 -0.58
C GLU A 131 -4.12 13.43 0.16
N GLY A 132 -3.85 13.43 1.47
CA GLY A 132 -3.92 12.26 2.33
C GLY A 132 -5.33 11.71 2.47
N ALA A 133 -5.44 10.44 2.88
CA ALA A 133 -6.74 9.87 3.18
C ALA A 133 -7.31 10.50 4.46
N PHE A 134 -8.63 10.46 4.67
CA PHE A 134 -9.23 11.04 5.88
C PHE A 134 -8.76 10.35 7.18
N TYR A 135 -8.20 9.13 7.09
CA TYR A 135 -7.76 8.30 8.21
C TYR A 135 -6.23 8.25 8.41
N GLY A 136 -5.44 8.87 7.53
CA GLY A 136 -3.99 8.98 7.70
C GLY A 136 -3.23 9.38 6.44
N PRO A 137 -1.93 9.70 6.58
CA PRO A 137 -1.07 10.06 5.45
C PRO A 137 -0.69 8.82 4.64
N LYS A 138 -0.26 9.05 3.40
CA LYS A 138 0.16 7.98 2.49
C LYS A 138 1.38 8.37 1.67
N ILE A 139 2.16 7.35 1.30
CA ILE A 139 3.17 7.44 0.26
C ILE A 139 2.59 6.77 -1.00
N GLU A 140 2.81 7.42 -2.13
CA GLU A 140 2.43 6.91 -3.44
C GLU A 140 3.67 6.70 -4.29
N PHE A 141 3.71 5.60 -5.02
CA PHE A 141 4.77 5.28 -5.96
C PHE A 141 4.21 5.32 -7.37
N SER A 142 4.75 6.22 -8.19
CA SER A 142 4.35 6.39 -9.57
C SER A 142 5.47 5.95 -10.50
N LEU A 143 5.10 5.13 -11.48
CA LEU A 143 6.00 4.59 -12.50
C LEU A 143 5.82 5.35 -13.79
N LYS A 144 6.92 5.64 -14.48
CA LYS A 144 6.88 6.20 -15.83
C LYS A 144 7.08 5.07 -16.85
N ASP A 145 6.15 4.96 -17.81
CA ASP A 145 6.30 3.96 -18.88
C ASP A 145 7.24 4.45 -20.00
N CYS A 146 7.49 3.57 -20.98
CA CYS A 146 8.37 3.85 -22.12
C CYS A 146 7.84 4.98 -23.04
N LEU A 147 6.56 5.37 -22.90
CA LEU A 147 5.92 6.47 -23.62
C LEU A 147 5.89 7.77 -22.78
N GLY A 148 6.45 7.76 -21.57
CA GLY A 148 6.49 8.90 -20.67
C GLY A 148 5.18 9.13 -19.89
N ARG A 149 4.21 8.22 -19.93
CA ARG A 149 2.99 8.32 -19.12
C ARG A 149 3.28 7.88 -17.69
N VAL A 150 2.64 8.55 -16.73
CA VAL A 150 2.84 8.31 -15.30
C VAL A 150 1.69 7.50 -14.74
N TRP A 151 2.01 6.39 -14.07
CA TRP A 151 1.07 5.44 -13.50
C TRP A 151 1.30 5.29 -12.00
N GLN A 152 0.37 5.77 -11.19
CA GLN A 152 0.36 5.45 -9.77
C GLN A 152 0.03 3.96 -9.58
N CYS A 153 0.97 3.23 -8.97
CA CYS A 153 0.86 1.79 -8.73
C CYS A 153 0.85 1.52 -7.22
N GLY A 154 2.04 1.46 -6.62
CA GLY A 154 2.21 1.14 -5.22
C GLY A 154 1.77 2.26 -4.28
N THR A 155 1.45 1.87 -3.06
CA THR A 155 1.11 2.78 -1.98
C THR A 155 1.40 2.15 -0.62
N ILE A 156 1.74 2.98 0.35
CA ILE A 156 1.66 2.64 1.78
C ILE A 156 0.89 3.73 2.51
N GLN A 157 -0.11 3.34 3.29
CA GLN A 157 -1.06 4.26 3.93
C GLN A 157 -1.16 3.92 5.41
N CYS A 158 -0.98 4.92 6.26
CA CYS A 158 -1.22 4.77 7.70
C CYS A 158 -2.72 4.85 7.99
N ASP A 159 -3.23 3.93 8.80
CA ASP A 159 -4.61 3.95 9.30
C ASP A 159 -4.64 3.75 10.81
N PHE A 160 -5.06 4.81 11.49
CA PHE A 160 -5.26 4.85 12.95
C PHE A 160 -6.72 4.57 13.35
N ASN A 161 -7.62 4.51 12.38
CA ASN A 161 -9.07 4.53 12.59
C ASN A 161 -9.68 3.14 12.44
N LEU A 162 -9.36 2.37 11.40
CA LEU A 162 -9.98 1.06 11.21
C LEU A 162 -9.67 0.06 12.34
N PRO A 163 -8.45 0.00 12.92
CA PRO A 163 -8.17 -0.84 14.09
C PRO A 163 -9.11 -0.53 15.25
N VAL A 164 -9.30 0.76 15.56
CA VAL A 164 -10.21 1.23 16.62
C VAL A 164 -11.66 0.87 16.30
N ARG A 165 -12.10 1.08 15.06
CA ARG A 165 -13.48 0.81 14.63
C ARG A 165 -13.86 -0.67 14.66
N LEU A 166 -12.87 -1.57 14.62
CA LEU A 166 -13.06 -3.02 14.59
C LEU A 166 -12.43 -3.70 15.82
N ASP A 167 -12.20 -2.94 16.90
CA ASP A 167 -11.76 -3.40 18.22
C ASP A 167 -10.46 -4.22 18.21
N ALA A 168 -9.52 -3.89 17.32
CA ALA A 168 -8.20 -4.53 17.26
C ALA A 168 -7.32 -4.05 18.41
N SER A 169 -6.84 -4.97 19.25
CA SER A 169 -5.98 -4.61 20.39
C SER A 169 -4.85 -5.59 20.63
N TYR A 170 -3.78 -5.10 21.26
CA TYR A 170 -2.66 -5.89 21.75
C TYR A 170 -2.34 -5.52 23.21
N VAL A 171 -1.59 -6.37 23.90
CA VAL A 171 -1.15 -6.18 25.29
C VAL A 171 0.24 -5.52 25.30
N THR A 172 0.36 -4.38 25.98
CA THR A 172 1.62 -3.60 26.10
C THR A 172 2.59 -4.21 27.11
N GLU A 173 3.79 -3.63 27.27
CA GLU A 173 4.77 -4.08 28.27
C GLU A 173 4.24 -3.92 29.70
N GLU A 174 3.38 -2.92 29.92
CA GLU A 174 2.74 -2.56 31.19
C GLU A 174 1.52 -3.43 31.52
N ASN A 175 1.21 -4.45 30.71
CA ASN A 175 -0.02 -5.26 30.77
C ASN A 175 -1.32 -4.45 30.56
N GLU A 176 -1.24 -3.33 29.85
CA GLU A 176 -2.41 -2.57 29.40
C GLU A 176 -2.83 -3.02 27.99
N ARG A 177 -4.02 -2.59 27.55
CA ARG A 177 -4.48 -2.81 26.18
C ARG A 177 -4.31 -1.54 25.38
N ASP A 178 -3.63 -1.63 24.24
CA ASP A 178 -3.50 -0.54 23.28
C ASP A 178 -3.92 -0.99 21.88
N GLN A 179 -4.14 -0.02 21.00
CA GLN A 179 -4.59 -0.20 19.62
C GLN A 179 -3.37 -0.20 18.68
N PRO A 180 -3.23 -1.20 17.78
CA PRO A 180 -2.14 -1.21 16.82
C PRO A 180 -2.39 -0.14 15.74
N VAL A 181 -1.30 0.34 15.15
CA VAL A 181 -1.34 1.09 13.89
C VAL A 181 -1.40 0.09 12.75
N MET A 182 -2.28 0.32 11.77
CA MET A 182 -2.37 -0.52 10.58
C MET A 182 -1.80 0.21 9.38
N LEU A 183 -0.84 -0.41 8.69
CA LEU A 183 -0.31 0.08 7.43
C LEU A 183 -0.92 -0.75 6.29
N HIS A 184 -1.68 -0.09 5.42
CA HIS A 184 -2.14 -0.69 4.17
C HIS A 184 -1.03 -0.56 3.14
N ARG A 185 -0.69 -1.64 2.45
CA ARG A 185 0.32 -1.57 1.41
C ARG A 185 -0.02 -2.41 0.19
N ALA A 186 0.39 -1.93 -0.97
CA ALA A 186 0.41 -2.64 -2.24
C ALA A 186 1.63 -2.15 -3.02
N ILE A 187 2.34 -3.05 -3.70
CA ILE A 187 3.49 -2.70 -4.54
C ILE A 187 3.01 -2.52 -5.98
N LEU A 188 2.29 -3.50 -6.51
CA LEU A 188 1.83 -3.49 -7.90
C LEU A 188 0.50 -2.75 -8.06
N GLY A 189 -0.30 -2.71 -7.00
CA GLY A 189 -1.69 -2.24 -7.08
C GLY A 189 -2.58 -3.42 -7.47
N SER A 190 -3.39 -3.31 -8.52
CA SER A 190 -4.09 -4.48 -9.05
C SER A 190 -3.27 -5.19 -10.11
N PHE A 191 -3.26 -6.53 -10.09
CA PHE A 191 -2.57 -7.34 -11.08
C PHE A 191 -3.06 -7.04 -12.50
N GLU A 192 -4.38 -6.88 -12.67
CA GLU A 192 -4.98 -6.59 -13.97
C GLU A 192 -4.43 -5.29 -14.56
N ARG A 193 -4.34 -4.24 -13.75
CA ARG A 193 -3.82 -2.94 -14.19
C ARG A 193 -2.31 -2.99 -14.39
N PHE A 194 -1.57 -3.64 -13.49
CA PHE A 194 -0.13 -3.77 -13.60
C PHE A 194 0.30 -4.55 -14.85
N ILE A 195 -0.40 -5.65 -15.17
CA ILE A 195 -0.21 -6.38 -16.43
C ILE A 195 -0.46 -5.48 -17.64
N GLY A 196 -1.52 -4.65 -17.61
CA GLY A 196 -1.78 -3.67 -18.66
C GLY A 196 -0.63 -2.67 -18.85
N ILE A 197 -0.10 -2.14 -17.75
CA ILE A 197 1.08 -1.25 -17.76
C ILE A 197 2.29 -1.98 -18.36
N LEU A 198 2.56 -3.23 -17.98
CA LEU A 198 3.68 -4.01 -18.52
C LEU A 198 3.54 -4.27 -20.03
N ILE A 199 2.33 -4.60 -20.50
CA ILE A 199 2.06 -4.82 -21.93
C ILE A 199 2.39 -3.56 -22.73
N GLU A 200 1.96 -2.39 -22.25
CA GLU A 200 2.25 -1.11 -22.91
C GLU A 200 3.73 -0.73 -22.79
N HIS A 201 4.34 -0.91 -21.60
CA HIS A 201 5.75 -0.61 -21.35
C HIS A 201 6.69 -1.41 -22.25
N TYR A 202 6.44 -2.71 -22.43
CA TYR A 202 7.24 -3.58 -23.28
C TYR A 202 6.77 -3.64 -24.74
N ALA A 203 5.70 -2.94 -25.10
CA ALA A 203 5.05 -3.04 -26.42
C ALA A 203 4.77 -4.51 -26.84
N GLY A 204 4.42 -5.36 -25.86
CA GLY A 204 4.22 -6.81 -26.05
C GLY A 204 5.48 -7.68 -26.05
N PHE A 205 6.68 -7.11 -26.10
CA PHE A 205 7.97 -7.84 -26.06
C PHE A 205 8.45 -8.04 -24.62
N MET A 206 7.72 -8.88 -23.88
CA MET A 206 8.03 -9.18 -22.48
C MET A 206 9.43 -9.78 -22.30
N PRO A 207 10.11 -9.50 -21.16
CA PRO A 207 11.36 -10.17 -20.83
C PRO A 207 11.15 -11.70 -20.70
N PRO A 208 12.19 -12.53 -20.90
CA PRO A 208 12.03 -13.99 -20.95
C PRO A 208 11.31 -14.61 -19.75
N TRP A 209 11.48 -14.04 -18.55
CA TRP A 209 10.85 -14.53 -17.33
C TRP A 209 9.35 -14.20 -17.21
N LEU A 210 8.85 -13.25 -18.00
CA LEU A 210 7.41 -12.87 -18.08
C LEU A 210 6.74 -13.33 -19.38
N SER A 211 7.51 -13.72 -20.39
CA SER A 211 6.94 -14.10 -21.69
C SER A 211 6.03 -15.33 -21.55
N PRO A 212 4.77 -15.28 -22.03
CA PRO A 212 3.87 -16.44 -21.98
C PRO A 212 4.34 -17.59 -22.88
N VAL A 213 5.07 -17.28 -23.95
CA VAL A 213 5.74 -18.26 -24.81
C VAL A 213 7.22 -17.89 -24.88
N GLN A 214 8.05 -18.66 -24.18
CA GLN A 214 9.49 -18.36 -24.06
C GLN A 214 10.29 -18.80 -25.29
N ALA A 215 9.93 -19.94 -25.89
CA ALA A 215 10.56 -20.48 -27.10
C ALA A 215 9.59 -21.39 -27.87
N CYS A 216 9.82 -21.54 -29.18
CA CYS A 216 9.17 -22.51 -30.06
C CYS A 216 10.26 -23.15 -30.93
N VAL A 217 10.22 -24.48 -31.10
CA VAL A 217 11.24 -25.27 -31.82
C VAL A 217 10.61 -25.95 -33.03
#